data_AF-A0A817YFF6-F1
#
_entry.id   AF-A0A817YFF6-F1
#
_cell.length_a   1.000
_cell.length_b   1.000
_cell.length_c   1.000
_cell.angle_alpha   90.00
_cell.angle_beta   90.00
_cell.angle_gamma   90.00
#
_symmetry.space_group_name_H-M   'P 1'
#
loop_
_entity.id
_entity.type
_entity.pdbx_description
1 polymer ?
#
loop_
_entity_poly.entity_id
_entity_poly.type
_entity_poly.pdbx_seq_one_letter_code
_entity_poly.pdbx_strand_id
1 'polypeptide(L)'
;MTTNSSTDLIDQLSPTLALDIAMKEIDQNGHDDERMVLVFNALDQIIPQLGVFSPITSKLRNELFDFIYSNQFTVEQCHNKTSKKRKRIACIERLSYKVLCNRLIDQHHEQLNAYENKIADMETNLAGKNRDLNQAREKLEQIDNAKQKLMDELATMRKTLNDKDNEIQNLREECERIRFNSEQEVNKTRLQVKEIIENQAATEALIDELSKYKQGYDEMQEGTKRLILSLNTT
;
A
#
# COMPACT_ATOMS: atom_id res chain seq x y z
N MET A 1 -23.77 -67.47 -35.36
CA MET A 1 -23.31 -67.48 -36.76
C MET A 1 -21.87 -67.04 -36.77
N THR A 2 -21.02 -67.88 -37.32
CA THR A 2 -19.56 -67.91 -37.26
C THR A 2 -18.93 -66.76 -38.04
N THR A 3 -18.16 -65.90 -37.38
CA THR A 3 -17.28 -64.90 -38.01
C THR A 3 -15.91 -65.51 -38.26
N ASN A 4 -15.80 -66.28 -39.34
CA ASN A 4 -14.51 -66.64 -39.94
C ASN A 4 -14.35 -65.85 -41.24
N SER A 5 -13.10 -65.63 -41.66
CA SER A 5 -12.67 -65.20 -43.01
C SER A 5 -12.23 -63.73 -43.18
N SER A 6 -11.11 -63.35 -42.58
CA SER A 6 -10.15 -62.42 -43.21
C SER A 6 -8.70 -62.69 -42.79
N THR A 7 -8.49 -63.34 -41.64
CA THR A 7 -7.16 -63.77 -41.16
C THR A 7 -6.62 -64.99 -41.91
N ASP A 8 -7.49 -65.87 -42.40
CA ASP A 8 -7.08 -67.15 -43.00
C ASP A 8 -6.57 -67.04 -44.45
N LEU A 9 -6.74 -65.86 -45.09
CA LEU A 9 -6.29 -65.62 -46.47
C LEU A 9 -4.86 -65.07 -46.55
N ILE A 10 -4.33 -64.52 -45.45
CA ILE A 10 -2.99 -63.91 -45.42
C ILE A 10 -1.90 -64.97 -45.26
N ASP A 11 -2.20 -66.10 -44.62
CA ASP A 11 -1.27 -67.23 -44.43
C ASP A 11 -0.88 -67.97 -45.73
N GLN A 12 -1.53 -67.65 -46.87
CA GLN A 12 -1.22 -68.23 -48.19
C GLN A 12 -0.48 -67.26 -49.14
N LEU A 13 -0.24 -66.02 -48.72
CA LEU A 13 0.45 -65.01 -49.53
C LEU A 13 1.96 -65.01 -49.26
N SER A 14 2.76 -64.69 -50.28
CA SER A 14 4.20 -64.51 -50.13
C SER A 14 4.48 -63.48 -49.00
N PRO A 15 5.38 -63.76 -48.05
CA PRO A 15 5.66 -62.88 -46.90
C PRO A 15 5.92 -61.42 -47.29
N THR A 16 6.48 -61.19 -48.48
CA THR A 16 6.73 -59.86 -49.05
C THR A 16 5.45 -59.11 -49.38
N LEU A 17 4.46 -59.78 -49.98
CA LEU A 17 3.19 -59.16 -50.38
C LEU A 17 2.29 -58.90 -49.16
N ALA A 18 2.35 -59.77 -48.16
CA ALA A 18 1.68 -59.57 -46.88
C ALA A 18 2.25 -58.36 -46.11
N LEU A 19 3.58 -58.20 -46.10
CA LEU A 19 4.24 -57.04 -45.49
C LEU A 19 3.90 -55.73 -46.24
N ASP A 20 3.91 -55.73 -47.57
CA ASP A 20 3.60 -54.53 -48.37
C ASP A 20 2.16 -54.02 -48.17
N ILE A 21 1.20 -54.94 -48.00
CA ILE A 21 -0.19 -54.59 -47.70
C ILE A 21 -0.29 -53.99 -46.28
N ALA A 22 0.31 -54.66 -45.28
CA ALA A 22 0.23 -54.23 -43.90
C ALA A 22 1.00 -52.91 -43.63
N MET A 23 2.12 -52.66 -44.33
CA MET A 23 2.84 -51.40 -44.26
C MET A 23 2.04 -50.23 -44.85
N LYS A 24 1.31 -50.46 -45.95
CA LYS A 24 0.42 -49.44 -46.54
C LYS A 24 -0.78 -49.08 -45.66
N GLU A 25 -1.26 -50.02 -44.84
CA GLU A 25 -2.33 -49.77 -43.87
C GLU A 25 -1.86 -48.94 -42.67
N ILE A 26 -0.64 -49.17 -42.16
CA ILE A 26 -0.07 -48.39 -41.05
C ILE A 26 0.43 -47.00 -41.50
N ASP A 27 0.76 -46.83 -42.79
CA ASP A 27 1.17 -45.55 -43.35
C ASP A 27 0.12 -44.42 -43.20
N GLN A 28 -1.14 -44.77 -42.96
CA GLN A 28 -2.22 -43.82 -42.77
C GLN A 28 -2.35 -43.29 -41.33
N ASN A 29 -1.76 -43.98 -40.33
CA ASN A 29 -1.92 -43.66 -38.90
C ASN A 29 -0.63 -43.26 -38.16
N GLY A 30 0.55 -43.34 -38.80
CA GLY A 30 1.81 -42.80 -38.25
C GLY A 30 2.37 -43.55 -37.02
N HIS A 31 1.97 -44.80 -36.78
CA HIS A 31 2.43 -45.59 -35.63
C HIS A 31 3.71 -46.38 -35.95
N ASP A 32 4.86 -45.72 -35.84
CA ASP A 32 6.17 -46.33 -36.14
C ASP A 32 6.48 -47.57 -35.29
N ASP A 33 6.01 -47.66 -34.05
CA ASP A 33 6.25 -48.85 -33.22
C ASP A 33 5.45 -50.07 -33.72
N GLU A 34 4.24 -49.88 -34.24
CA GLU A 34 3.44 -50.94 -34.86
C GLU A 34 4.10 -51.41 -36.16
N ARG A 35 4.72 -50.49 -36.93
CA ARG A 35 5.52 -50.85 -38.10
C ARG A 35 6.70 -51.72 -37.72
N MET A 36 7.42 -51.38 -36.65
CA MET A 36 8.58 -52.15 -36.20
C MET A 36 8.18 -53.57 -35.78
N VAL A 37 7.04 -53.72 -35.09
CA VAL A 37 6.50 -55.05 -34.74
C VAL A 37 6.17 -55.87 -35.99
N LEU A 38 5.54 -55.27 -37.00
CA LEU A 38 5.25 -55.96 -38.25
C LEU A 38 6.51 -56.35 -39.03
N VAL A 39 7.52 -55.47 -39.07
CA VAL A 39 8.80 -55.75 -39.73
C VAL A 39 9.51 -56.92 -39.04
N PHE A 40 9.53 -56.97 -37.71
CA PHE A 40 10.10 -58.11 -36.98
C PHE A 40 9.32 -59.41 -37.19
N ASN A 41 7.99 -59.35 -37.24
CA ASN A 41 7.15 -60.52 -37.53
C ASN A 41 7.40 -61.06 -38.95
N ALA A 42 7.53 -60.18 -39.95
CA ALA A 42 7.86 -60.59 -41.32
C ALA A 42 9.28 -61.17 -41.42
N LEU A 43 10.26 -60.58 -40.71
CA LEU A 43 11.61 -61.15 -40.62
C LEU A 43 11.58 -62.56 -40.00
N ASP A 44 10.79 -62.78 -38.95
CA ASP A 44 10.66 -64.09 -38.29
C ASP A 44 10.04 -65.15 -39.21
N GLN A 45 9.18 -64.75 -40.16
CA GLN A 45 8.63 -65.66 -41.19
C GLN A 45 9.63 -65.97 -42.32
N ILE A 46 10.49 -65.02 -42.68
CA ILE A 46 11.45 -65.15 -43.80
C ILE A 46 12.73 -65.88 -43.35
N ILE A 47 13.21 -65.65 -42.12
CA ILE A 47 14.46 -66.20 -41.58
C ILE A 47 14.57 -67.74 -41.72
N PRO A 48 13.52 -68.54 -41.44
CA PRO A 48 13.56 -70.00 -41.62
C PRO A 48 13.73 -70.44 -43.07
N GLN A 49 13.28 -69.61 -44.03
CA GLN A 49 13.29 -69.92 -45.46
C GLN A 49 14.65 -69.62 -46.13
N LEU A 50 15.56 -68.93 -45.44
CA LEU A 50 16.88 -68.50 -45.96
C LEU A 50 17.97 -69.59 -45.92
N GLY A 51 17.68 -70.79 -45.39
CA GLY A 51 18.61 -71.92 -45.37
C GLY A 51 19.92 -71.58 -44.65
N VAL A 52 21.05 -71.66 -45.38
CA VAL A 52 22.42 -71.46 -44.84
C VAL A 52 22.63 -70.07 -44.22
N PHE A 53 21.88 -69.06 -44.68
CA PHE A 53 22.00 -67.69 -44.16
C PHE A 53 21.17 -67.44 -42.90
N SER A 54 20.26 -68.37 -42.55
CA SER A 54 19.39 -68.25 -41.38
C SER A 54 20.14 -67.88 -40.10
N PRO A 55 21.28 -68.53 -39.74
CA PRO A 55 22.00 -68.21 -38.50
C PRO A 55 22.57 -66.78 -38.46
N ILE A 56 22.98 -66.23 -39.61
CA ILE A 56 23.54 -64.88 -39.70
C ILE A 56 22.41 -63.85 -39.64
N THR A 57 21.31 -64.08 -40.37
CA THR A 57 20.14 -63.19 -40.37
C THR A 57 19.43 -63.19 -39.02
N SER A 58 19.35 -64.33 -38.32
CA SER A 58 18.84 -64.39 -36.94
C SER A 58 19.68 -63.54 -35.99
N LYS A 59 21.02 -63.56 -36.12
CA LYS A 59 21.89 -62.70 -35.32
C LYS A 59 21.65 -61.22 -35.61
N LEU A 60 21.56 -60.83 -36.89
CA LEU A 60 21.26 -59.44 -37.27
C LEU A 60 19.88 -58.98 -36.77
N ARG A 61 18.85 -59.84 -36.87
CA ARG A 61 17.51 -59.56 -36.33
C ARG A 61 17.56 -59.34 -34.82
N ASN A 62 18.32 -60.16 -34.09
CA ASN A 62 18.46 -60.01 -32.65
C ASN A 62 19.23 -58.73 -32.26
N GLU A 63 20.30 -58.39 -32.98
CA GLU A 63 21.04 -57.13 -32.77
C GLU A 63 20.17 -55.90 -33.06
N LEU A 64 19.37 -55.93 -34.14
CA LEU A 64 18.42 -54.86 -34.45
C LEU A 64 17.33 -54.76 -33.38
N PHE A 65 16.80 -55.88 -32.92
CA PHE A 65 15.82 -55.93 -31.86
C PHE A 65 16.39 -55.38 -30.54
N ASP A 66 17.60 -55.76 -30.17
CA ASP A 66 18.28 -55.26 -28.98
C ASP A 66 18.71 -53.79 -29.13
N PHE A 67 18.88 -53.26 -30.34
CA PHE A 67 19.11 -51.83 -30.56
C PHE A 67 17.84 -51.00 -30.29
N ILE A 68 16.69 -51.48 -30.75
CA ILE A 68 15.40 -50.77 -30.62
C ILE A 68 14.77 -51.00 -29.24
N TYR A 69 14.96 -52.20 -28.68
CA TYR A 69 14.41 -52.69 -27.41
C TYR A 69 15.53 -53.15 -26.45
N SER A 70 16.56 -52.31 -26.32
CA SER A 70 17.73 -52.57 -25.47
C SER A 70 17.38 -52.82 -24.01
N ASN A 71 17.79 -53.98 -23.49
CA ASN A 71 17.58 -54.38 -22.09
C ASN A 71 18.05 -53.35 -21.05
N GLN A 72 19.01 -52.49 -21.39
CA GLN A 72 19.55 -51.50 -20.47
C GLN A 72 18.72 -50.21 -20.40
N PHE A 73 17.98 -49.89 -21.47
CA PHE A 73 17.33 -48.58 -21.65
C PHE A 73 15.83 -48.67 -21.87
N THR A 74 15.31 -49.79 -22.37
CA THR A 74 13.88 -49.97 -22.73
C THR A 74 13.08 -50.80 -21.72
N VAL A 75 13.73 -51.22 -20.64
CA VAL A 75 13.05 -51.91 -19.54
C VAL A 75 12.45 -50.84 -18.64
N GLU A 76 11.14 -50.65 -18.72
CA GLU A 76 10.43 -49.98 -17.64
C GLU A 76 10.45 -50.87 -16.40
N GLN A 77 11.04 -50.36 -15.32
CA GLN A 77 10.69 -50.87 -14.00
C GLN A 77 9.28 -50.38 -13.70
N CYS A 78 8.27 -51.26 -13.80
CA CYS A 78 6.91 -50.95 -13.37
C CYS A 78 6.89 -50.65 -11.86
N HIS A 79 7.20 -49.41 -11.49
CA HIS A 79 6.98 -48.89 -10.16
C HIS A 79 5.52 -48.46 -10.08
N ASN A 80 4.64 -49.43 -9.85
CA ASN A 80 3.25 -49.19 -9.48
C ASN A 80 3.23 -48.44 -8.14
N LYS A 81 3.32 -47.11 -8.20
CA LYS A 81 2.96 -46.20 -7.12
C LYS A 81 1.44 -46.06 -7.14
N THR A 82 0.73 -47.11 -6.73
CA THR A 82 -0.62 -47.08 -6.16
C THR A 82 -1.22 -48.50 -6.16
N SER A 83 -2.02 -48.78 -5.14
CA SER A 83 -2.83 -49.98 -4.90
C SER A 83 -2.16 -51.17 -4.19
N LYS A 84 -2.57 -51.33 -2.94
CA LYS A 84 -2.35 -52.49 -2.07
C LYS A 84 -3.00 -53.74 -2.69
N LYS A 85 -2.32 -54.88 -2.57
CA LYS A 85 -2.84 -56.25 -2.78
C LYS A 85 -3.26 -56.65 -4.21
N ARG A 86 -2.32 -56.77 -5.15
CA ARG A 86 -2.39 -57.79 -6.22
C ARG A 86 -0.99 -58.36 -6.48
N LYS A 87 -0.91 -59.68 -6.70
CA LYS A 87 0.33 -60.40 -7.02
C LYS A 87 1.00 -59.70 -8.20
N ARG A 88 2.22 -59.20 -7.99
CA ARG A 88 3.06 -58.57 -9.02
C ARG A 88 3.52 -59.65 -10.00
N ILE A 89 2.79 -59.81 -11.10
CA ILE A 89 3.42 -60.32 -12.32
C ILE A 89 4.05 -59.08 -12.94
N ALA A 90 5.38 -58.97 -12.86
CA ALA A 90 6.11 -57.96 -13.60
C ALA A 90 5.96 -58.31 -15.09
N CYS A 91 5.03 -57.68 -15.80
CA CYS A 91 5.12 -57.63 -17.24
C CYS A 91 6.31 -56.70 -17.54
N ILE A 92 7.39 -57.26 -18.06
CA ILE A 92 8.45 -56.45 -18.66
C ILE A 92 7.94 -56.12 -20.05
N GLU A 93 7.10 -55.09 -20.15
CA GLU A 93 6.76 -54.50 -21.44
C GLU A 93 7.97 -53.65 -21.87
N ARG A 94 8.67 -54.09 -22.92
CA ARG A 94 9.78 -53.32 -23.48
C ARG A 94 9.21 -52.21 -24.34
N LEU A 95 9.48 -50.97 -23.98
CA LEU A 95 9.07 -49.81 -24.77
C LEU A 95 10.18 -49.38 -25.71
N SER A 96 9.86 -49.15 -26.97
CA SER A 96 10.78 -48.58 -27.95
C SER A 96 11.45 -47.32 -27.40
N TYR A 97 12.75 -47.14 -27.69
CA TYR A 97 13.51 -45.95 -27.28
C TYR A 97 12.81 -44.64 -27.68
N LYS A 98 12.12 -44.63 -28.83
CA LYS A 98 11.34 -43.49 -29.31
C LYS A 98 10.24 -43.09 -28.33
N VAL A 99 9.50 -44.06 -27.77
CA VAL A 99 8.43 -43.80 -26.79
C VAL A 99 9.00 -43.18 -25.52
N LEU A 100 10.15 -43.68 -25.05
CA LEU A 100 10.81 -43.14 -23.87
C LEU A 100 11.31 -41.70 -24.11
N CYS A 101 11.88 -41.42 -25.28
CA CYS A 101 12.24 -40.05 -25.66
C CYS A 101 11.02 -39.13 -25.69
N ASN A 102 9.91 -39.56 -26.30
CA ASN A 102 8.69 -38.76 -26.34
C ASN A 102 8.16 -38.47 -24.92
N ARG A 103 8.11 -39.47 -24.03
CA ARG A 103 7.70 -39.25 -22.63
C ARG A 103 8.61 -38.28 -21.90
N LEU A 104 9.93 -38.36 -22.13
CA LEU A 104 10.90 -37.44 -21.54
C LEU A 104 10.68 -36.02 -22.06
N ILE A 105 10.42 -35.87 -23.36
CA ILE A 105 10.07 -34.60 -23.99
C ILE A 105 8.78 -34.04 -23.38
N ASP A 106 7.74 -34.85 -23.24
CA ASP A 106 6.46 -34.45 -22.63
C ASP A 106 6.66 -33.98 -21.19
N GLN A 107 7.41 -34.74 -20.38
CA GLN A 107 7.75 -34.37 -19.01
C GLN A 107 8.51 -33.04 -18.94
N HIS A 108 9.46 -32.81 -19.86
CA HIS A 108 10.18 -31.54 -19.91
C HIS A 108 9.27 -30.37 -20.34
N HIS A 109 8.36 -30.59 -21.29
CA HIS A 109 7.38 -29.58 -21.69
C HIS A 109 6.45 -29.22 -20.53
N GLU A 110 5.96 -30.20 -19.76
CA GLU A 110 5.15 -29.95 -18.56
C GLU A 110 5.90 -29.11 -17.53
N GLN A 111 7.18 -29.44 -17.27
CA GLN A 111 8.01 -28.68 -16.35
C GLN A 111 8.25 -27.24 -16.84
N LEU A 112 8.51 -27.07 -18.13
CA LEU A 112 8.75 -25.76 -18.73
C LEU A 112 7.49 -24.89 -18.62
N ASN A 113 6.32 -25.44 -18.96
CA ASN A 113 5.03 -24.75 -18.80
C ASN A 113 4.76 -24.38 -17.33
N ALA A 114 5.11 -25.25 -16.39
CA ALA A 114 4.96 -24.96 -14.96
C ALA A 114 5.87 -23.79 -14.52
N TYR A 115 7.10 -23.73 -15.03
CA TYR A 115 8.00 -22.61 -14.74
C TYR A 115 7.55 -21.31 -15.40
N GLU A 116 7.07 -21.35 -16.65
CA GLU A 116 6.52 -20.18 -17.34
C GLU A 116 5.32 -19.58 -16.60
N ASN A 117 4.38 -20.43 -16.17
CA ASN A 117 3.25 -19.99 -15.36
C ASN A 117 3.71 -19.34 -14.06
N LYS A 118 4.69 -19.93 -13.38
CA LYS A 118 5.24 -19.37 -12.14
C LYS A 118 5.94 -18.03 -12.37
N ILE A 119 6.63 -17.85 -13.50
CA ILE A 119 7.24 -16.58 -13.88
C ILE A 119 6.16 -15.53 -14.10
N ALA A 120 5.11 -15.84 -14.88
CA ALA A 120 4.00 -14.94 -15.13
C ALA A 120 3.28 -14.53 -13.82
N ASP A 121 3.07 -15.47 -12.90
CA ASP A 121 2.52 -15.20 -11.58
C ASP A 121 3.44 -14.28 -10.74
N MET A 122 4.76 -14.47 -10.81
CA MET A 122 5.70 -13.59 -10.11
C MET A 122 5.72 -12.18 -10.71
N GLU A 123 5.68 -12.05 -12.03
CA GLU A 123 5.65 -10.77 -12.73
C GLU A 123 4.39 -9.97 -12.42
N THR A 124 3.22 -10.61 -12.46
CA THR A 124 1.94 -9.98 -12.11
C THR A 124 1.92 -9.53 -10.64
N ASN A 125 2.44 -10.36 -9.72
CA ASN A 125 2.58 -10.00 -8.31
C ASN A 125 3.55 -8.82 -8.12
N LEU A 126 4.69 -8.81 -8.80
CA LEU A 126 5.64 -7.70 -8.74
C LEU A 126 5.04 -6.40 -9.28
N ALA A 127 4.31 -6.47 -10.39
CA ALA A 127 3.60 -5.32 -10.93
C ALA A 127 2.56 -4.77 -9.93
N GLY A 128 1.80 -5.66 -9.29
CA GLY A 128 0.87 -5.30 -8.21
C GLY A 128 1.56 -4.62 -7.04
N LYS A 129 2.65 -5.22 -6.52
CA LYS A 129 3.42 -4.64 -5.41
C LYS A 129 4.06 -3.29 -5.76
N ASN A 130 4.56 -3.13 -6.99
CA ASN A 130 5.08 -1.84 -7.45
C ASN A 130 4.00 -0.76 -7.52
N ARG A 131 2.79 -1.13 -7.96
CA ARG A 131 1.65 -0.20 -7.96
C ARG A 131 1.29 0.23 -6.55
N ASP A 132 1.18 -0.71 -5.61
CA ASP A 132 0.89 -0.42 -4.20
C ASP A 132 1.97 0.48 -3.57
N LEU A 133 3.24 0.21 -3.90
CA LEU A 133 4.38 0.99 -3.41
C LEU A 133 4.32 2.44 -3.93
N ASN A 134 4.02 2.64 -5.21
CA ASN A 134 3.86 3.97 -5.79
C ASN A 134 2.69 4.72 -5.16
N GLN A 135 1.54 4.07 -4.95
CA GLN A 135 0.41 4.69 -4.25
C GLN A 135 0.75 5.06 -2.81
N ALA A 136 1.52 4.23 -2.11
CA ALA A 136 1.98 4.53 -0.75
C ALA A 136 2.93 5.74 -0.74
N ARG A 137 3.83 5.86 -1.73
CA ARG A 137 4.72 7.02 -1.87
C ARG A 137 3.94 8.31 -2.13
N GLU A 138 2.97 8.30 -3.03
CA GLU A 138 2.12 9.46 -3.30
C GLU A 138 1.36 9.90 -2.05
N LYS A 139 0.79 8.96 -1.28
CA LYS A 139 0.13 9.26 -0.01
C LYS A 139 1.09 9.85 1.01
N LEU A 140 2.32 9.35 1.09
CA LEU A 140 3.34 9.85 2.00
C LEU A 140 3.72 11.29 1.65
N GLU A 141 3.91 11.58 0.37
CA GLU A 141 4.19 12.94 -0.12
C GLU A 141 3.03 13.90 0.18
N GLN A 142 1.78 13.46 0.02
CA GLN A 142 0.61 14.26 0.41
C GLN A 142 0.58 14.55 1.91
N ILE A 143 0.89 13.56 2.75
CA ILE A 143 0.95 13.73 4.22
C ILE A 143 2.07 14.69 4.60
N ASP A 144 3.25 14.58 4.01
CA ASP A 144 4.38 15.48 4.29
C ASP A 144 4.06 16.93 3.88
N ASN A 145 3.42 17.11 2.71
CA ASN A 145 2.95 18.42 2.28
C ASN A 145 1.90 19.01 3.23
N ALA A 146 0.95 18.21 3.71
CA ALA A 146 -0.05 18.64 4.67
C ALA A 146 0.59 19.00 6.03
N LYS A 147 1.55 18.19 6.49
CA LYS A 147 2.32 18.46 7.70
C LYS A 147 3.07 19.79 7.60
N GLN A 148 3.73 20.05 6.47
CA GLN A 148 4.45 21.31 6.28
C GLN A 148 3.52 22.52 6.35
N LYS A 149 2.36 22.46 5.66
CA LYS A 149 1.34 23.52 5.72
C LYS A 149 0.87 23.77 7.16
N LEU A 150 0.57 22.70 7.91
CA LEU A 150 0.16 22.82 9.31
C LEU A 150 1.26 23.42 10.18
N MET A 151 2.54 23.10 9.92
CA MET A 151 3.67 23.71 10.65
C MET A 151 3.80 25.21 10.36
N ASP A 152 3.61 25.62 9.10
CA ASP A 152 3.64 27.03 8.71
C ASP A 152 2.45 27.80 9.33
N GLU A 153 1.25 27.23 9.31
CA GLU A 153 0.07 27.76 10.00
C GLU A 153 0.30 27.89 11.51
N LEU A 154 0.91 26.89 12.14
CA LEU A 154 1.21 26.94 13.57
C LEU A 154 2.25 28.03 13.87
N ALA A 155 3.27 28.21 13.03
CA ALA A 155 4.27 29.27 13.17
C ALA A 155 3.63 30.67 13.05
N THR A 156 2.75 30.88 12.07
CA THR A 156 2.01 32.14 11.91
C THR A 156 1.10 32.43 13.10
N MET A 157 0.33 31.43 13.57
CA MET A 157 -0.52 31.58 14.74
C MET A 157 0.27 31.90 16.01
N ARG A 158 1.44 31.27 16.21
CA ARG A 158 2.34 31.59 17.33
C ARG A 158 2.84 33.03 17.26
N LYS A 159 3.21 33.51 16.08
CA LYS A 159 3.63 34.90 15.90
C LYS A 159 2.49 35.86 16.24
N THR A 160 1.29 35.61 15.72
CA THR A 160 0.11 36.44 16.01
C THR A 160 -0.23 36.44 17.50
N LEU A 161 -0.14 35.30 18.18
CA LEU A 161 -0.34 35.21 19.62
C LEU A 161 0.66 36.08 20.38
N ASN A 162 1.96 35.97 20.05
CA ASN A 162 3.01 36.77 20.67
C ASN A 162 2.83 38.27 20.42
N ASP A 163 2.44 38.66 19.21
CA ASP A 163 2.14 40.05 18.87
C ASP A 163 0.96 40.59 19.71
N LYS A 164 -0.07 39.76 19.92
CA LYS A 164 -1.24 40.09 20.75
C LYS A 164 -0.91 40.17 22.24
N ASP A 165 -0.06 39.27 22.74
CA ASP A 165 0.40 39.32 24.14
C ASP A 165 1.21 40.59 24.41
N ASN A 166 2.07 41.01 23.47
CA ASN A 166 2.79 42.28 23.56
C ASN A 166 1.83 43.48 23.52
N GLU A 167 0.82 43.45 22.66
CA GLU A 167 -0.21 44.50 22.61
C GLU A 167 -0.98 44.60 23.93
N ILE A 168 -1.38 43.46 24.52
CA ILE A 168 -2.04 43.40 25.83
C ILE A 168 -1.14 43.99 26.92
N GLN A 169 0.16 43.66 26.92
CA GLN A 169 1.11 44.17 27.90
C GLN A 169 1.25 45.69 27.79
N ASN A 170 1.43 46.22 26.58
CA ASN A 170 1.50 47.66 26.34
C ASN A 170 0.23 48.39 26.80
N LEU A 171 -0.95 47.82 26.52
CA LEU A 171 -2.23 48.40 26.95
C LEU A 171 -2.37 48.39 28.47
N ARG A 172 -1.89 47.34 29.17
CA ARG A 172 -1.90 47.30 30.63
C ARG A 172 -1.03 48.39 31.23
N GLU A 173 0.19 48.56 30.73
CA GLU A 173 1.11 49.61 31.17
C GLU A 173 0.52 51.00 30.94
N GLU A 174 -0.12 51.22 29.79
CA GLU A 174 -0.83 52.47 29.50
C GLU A 174 -1.98 52.72 30.48
N CYS A 175 -2.81 51.71 30.74
CA CYS A 175 -3.89 51.82 31.72
C CYS A 175 -3.38 52.14 33.13
N GLU A 176 -2.30 51.50 33.58
CA GLU A 176 -1.68 51.78 34.87
C GLU A 176 -1.16 53.21 34.94
N ARG A 177 -0.49 53.68 33.88
CA ARG A 177 0.00 55.06 33.77
C ARG A 177 -1.13 56.08 33.84
N ILE A 178 -2.20 55.88 33.07
CA ILE A 178 -3.37 56.76 33.06
C ILE A 178 -4.02 56.78 34.45
N ARG A 179 -4.19 55.61 35.08
CA ARG A 179 -4.77 55.50 36.42
C ARG A 179 -3.94 56.27 37.44
N PHE A 180 -2.62 56.09 37.43
CA PHE A 180 -1.71 56.81 38.33
C PHE A 180 -1.78 58.33 38.13
N ASN A 181 -1.74 58.80 36.88
CA ASN A 181 -1.84 60.23 36.58
C ASN A 181 -3.19 60.82 37.01
N SER A 182 -4.29 60.09 36.77
CA SER A 182 -5.62 60.51 37.19
C SER A 182 -5.71 60.60 38.72
N GLU A 183 -5.12 59.66 39.45
CA GLU A 183 -5.12 59.67 40.91
C GLU A 183 -4.30 60.84 41.48
N GLN A 184 -3.18 61.20 40.83
CA GLN A 184 -2.43 62.40 41.19
C GLN A 184 -3.24 63.69 40.98
N GLU A 185 -3.89 63.83 39.82
CA GLU A 185 -4.71 65.02 39.54
C GLU A 185 -5.93 65.12 40.48
N VAL A 186 -6.57 63.99 40.82
CA VAL A 186 -7.63 63.95 41.83
C VAL A 186 -7.11 64.39 43.20
N ASN A 187 -5.92 63.92 43.60
CA ASN A 187 -5.33 64.35 44.88
C ASN A 187 -4.96 65.83 44.89
N LYS A 188 -4.39 66.35 43.80
CA LYS A 188 -4.05 67.77 43.65
C LYS A 188 -5.28 68.66 43.71
N THR A 189 -6.32 68.33 42.93
CA THR A 189 -7.58 69.07 42.95
C THR A 189 -8.26 68.99 44.31
N ARG A 190 -8.23 67.85 44.99
CA ARG A 190 -8.73 67.71 46.37
C ARG A 190 -8.02 68.64 47.36
N LEU A 191 -6.68 68.76 47.26
CA LEU A 191 -5.92 69.69 48.10
C LEU A 191 -6.29 71.15 47.82
N GLN A 192 -6.41 71.53 46.54
CA GLN A 192 -6.85 72.87 46.14
C GLN A 192 -8.24 73.20 46.67
N VAL A 193 -9.19 72.27 46.58
CA VAL A 193 -10.54 72.43 47.15
C VAL A 193 -10.47 72.67 48.65
N LYS A 194 -9.63 71.90 49.36
CA LYS A 194 -9.45 72.07 50.81
C LYS A 194 -8.91 73.46 51.16
N GLU A 195 -7.89 73.92 50.44
CA GLU A 195 -7.32 75.26 50.62
C GLU A 195 -8.35 76.37 50.37
N ILE A 196 -9.16 76.24 49.33
CA ILE A 196 -10.25 77.21 49.03
C ILE A 196 -11.28 77.23 50.16
N ILE A 197 -11.68 76.08 50.69
CA ILE A 197 -12.62 75.99 51.82
C ILE A 197 -12.05 76.65 53.07
N GLU A 198 -10.77 76.39 53.39
CA GLU A 198 -10.09 77.01 54.54
C GLU A 198 -10.00 78.53 54.39
N ASN A 199 -9.66 79.02 53.19
CA ASN A 199 -9.64 80.46 52.88
C ASN A 199 -11.03 81.08 52.96
N GLN A 200 -12.06 80.39 52.45
CA GLN A 200 -13.44 80.86 52.52
C GLN A 200 -13.88 81.02 53.99
N ALA A 201 -13.63 80.02 54.83
CA ALA A 201 -13.95 80.09 56.26
C ALA A 201 -13.22 81.25 56.98
N ALA A 202 -11.95 81.50 56.63
CA ALA A 202 -11.21 82.64 57.17
C ALA A 202 -11.81 84.00 56.73
N THR A 203 -12.23 84.12 55.47
CA THR A 203 -12.89 85.33 54.97
C THR A 203 -14.27 85.55 55.59
N GLU A 204 -15.05 84.49 55.81
CA GLU A 204 -16.34 84.56 56.49
C GLU A 204 -16.17 85.04 57.94
N ALA A 205 -15.18 84.52 58.68
CA ALA A 205 -14.87 84.98 60.03
C ALA A 205 -14.46 86.47 60.07
N LEU A 206 -13.70 86.95 59.08
CA LEU A 206 -13.33 88.36 58.96
C LEU A 206 -14.55 89.24 58.64
N ILE A 207 -15.45 88.78 57.76
CA ILE A 207 -16.71 89.48 57.45
C ILE A 207 -17.56 89.62 58.72
N ASP A 208 -17.68 88.55 59.51
CA ASP A 208 -18.41 88.57 60.78
C ASP A 208 -17.82 89.56 61.77
N GLU A 209 -16.48 89.66 61.83
CA GLU A 209 -15.80 90.65 62.65
C GLU A 209 -16.05 92.09 62.17
N LEU A 210 -15.85 92.36 60.88
CA LEU A 210 -16.08 93.67 60.26
C LEU A 210 -17.55 94.12 60.36
N SER A 211 -18.49 93.18 60.30
CA SER A 211 -19.92 93.45 60.49
C SER A 211 -20.20 94.08 61.86
N LYS A 212 -19.52 93.61 62.92
CA LYS A 212 -19.63 94.19 64.28
C LYS A 212 -19.12 95.64 64.33
N TYR A 213 -17.97 95.91 63.71
CA TYR A 213 -17.43 97.27 63.62
C TYR A 213 -18.37 98.20 62.85
N LYS A 214 -18.90 97.72 61.72
CA LYS A 214 -19.87 98.46 60.91
C LYS A 214 -21.12 98.79 61.72
N GLN A 215 -21.69 97.81 62.43
CA GLN A 215 -22.84 98.02 63.29
C GLN A 215 -22.57 99.12 64.35
N GLY A 216 -21.42 99.07 65.02
CA GLY A 216 -21.05 100.10 65.99
C GLY A 216 -20.90 101.51 65.36
N TYR A 217 -20.40 101.59 64.13
CA TYR A 217 -20.32 102.85 63.39
C TYR A 217 -21.71 103.36 62.98
N ASP A 218 -22.57 102.49 62.49
CA ASP A 218 -23.95 102.81 62.12
C ASP A 218 -24.74 103.31 63.35
N GLU A 219 -24.59 102.66 64.51
CA GLU A 219 -25.18 103.09 65.79
C GLU A 219 -24.67 104.47 66.23
N MET A 220 -23.35 104.71 66.14
CA MET A 220 -22.75 106.00 66.45
C MET A 220 -23.28 107.10 65.52
N GLN A 221 -23.28 106.85 64.21
CA GLN A 221 -23.76 107.80 63.22
C GLN A 221 -25.24 108.15 63.48
N GLU A 222 -26.06 107.16 63.80
CA GLU A 222 -27.48 107.37 64.08
C GLU A 222 -27.71 108.13 65.40
N GLY A 223 -26.91 107.84 66.43
CA GLY A 223 -26.87 108.64 67.66
C GLY A 223 -26.49 110.10 67.40
N THR A 224 -25.53 110.34 66.51
CA THR A 224 -25.09 111.68 66.11
C THR A 224 -26.19 112.44 65.37
N LYS A 225 -26.90 111.79 64.43
CA LYS A 225 -28.06 112.37 63.76
C LYS A 225 -29.16 112.75 64.75
N ARG A 226 -29.44 111.90 65.75
CA ARG A 226 -30.42 112.20 66.82
C ARG A 226 -30.03 113.43 67.63
N LEU A 227 -28.75 113.54 68.01
CA LEU A 227 -28.21 114.72 68.70
C LEU A 227 -28.39 116.00 67.88
N ILE A 228 -28.04 115.97 66.59
CA ILE A 228 -28.22 117.11 65.68
C ILE A 228 -29.70 117.51 65.57
N LEU A 229 -30.61 116.54 65.46
CA LEU A 229 -32.05 116.79 65.43
C LEU A 229 -32.58 117.41 66.74
N SER A 230 -32.07 116.96 67.89
CA SER A 230 -32.43 117.53 69.20
C SER A 230 -31.91 118.96 69.40
N LEU A 231 -30.74 119.28 68.85
CA LEU A 231 -30.17 120.63 68.92
C LEU A 231 -30.88 121.64 68.00
N ASN A 232 -31.52 121.18 66.92
CA ASN A 232 -32.28 122.02 65.99
C ASN A 232 -33.76 122.22 66.40
N THR A 233 -34.22 121.60 67.49
CA THR A 233 -35.61 121.70 67.99
C THR A 233 -35.73 122.49 69.31
N THR A 234 -34.65 123.14 69.75
CA THR A 234 -34.61 124.06 70.90
C THR A 234 -34.36 125.48 70.41
#